data_AF-A0A7C8RIN2-F1
#
_entry.id   AF-A0A7C8RIN2-F1
#
_cell.length_a   1.000
_cell.length_b   1.000
_cell.length_c   1.000
_cell.angle_alpha   90.00
_cell.angle_beta   90.00
_cell.angle_gamma   90.00
#
_symmetry.space_group_name_H-M   'P 1'
#
loop_
_entity.id
_entity.type
_entity.pdbx_description
1 polymer ?
#
loop_
_entity_poly.entity_id
_entity_poly.type
_entity_poly.pdbx_seq_one_letter_code
_entity_poly.pdbx_strand_id
1 'polypeptide(L)'
;MRKNGFSERAQRLNAPEDGAAVRHFFFKAGNMEQTRWKNAVCSLLYQLLEKQRCLCDSILRKFRVKGKLKRLLEDDVLLWANTLSIYLEGETRGYWNKGFFIIDGLDEGETEGVDQGPAALCLKKFLSYKEEHETAGLRIMITERPNTNIQNRFSLSLLILRGEDESASLAADSLKVINQQTELFGRERHLSPLVCELLKKRLIADCGSSLLWVSLAFKVLFDLNNYLTNWPFLEKTLDEISGDLKKLYLYALSHSPDIFIPKTILYCILAAWRPLTPTEINTALNIEPGVKTRSQLQEERLISQIEAVIRSHCGVSISIANEKIYLIHETARRFLLDWEPTPNINWEPVTMTRAHGILAKSSILYLQLPVGDNFLFDPPYFSKYWMDYDLESRKVTDDPDTAWDAKYQLSIWRPLDEQVMALCDPKNNACIRWKSRYGRFIDAATTDCWISVIMGIIRVCNRAKSPDRSPLNRLLKKIYEHQAVALAKLCTKY
;
A
#
# COMPACT_ATOMS: atom_id res chain seq x y z
N MET A 1 8.82 -12.16 -17.00
CA MET A 1 9.86 -11.48 -16.18
C MET A 1 10.03 -12.20 -14.84
N ARG A 2 11.22 -12.77 -14.59
CA ARG A 2 11.54 -13.53 -13.37
C ARG A 2 11.50 -12.60 -12.13
N LYS A 3 10.49 -12.77 -11.27
CA LYS A 3 10.38 -12.15 -9.94
C LYS A 3 11.54 -12.49 -8.99
N ASN A 4 12.37 -13.47 -9.34
CA ASN A 4 13.42 -13.97 -8.46
C ASN A 4 14.65 -13.04 -8.40
N GLY A 5 14.86 -12.15 -9.38
CA GLY A 5 16.10 -11.36 -9.44
C GLY A 5 16.25 -10.32 -8.32
N PHE A 6 15.15 -9.70 -7.88
CA PHE A 6 15.20 -8.71 -6.80
C PHE A 6 15.23 -9.39 -5.42
N SER A 7 14.50 -10.50 -5.23
CA SER A 7 14.55 -11.25 -3.97
C SER A 7 15.87 -12.00 -3.78
N GLU A 8 16.47 -12.57 -4.83
CA GLU A 8 17.81 -13.17 -4.78
C GLU A 8 18.91 -12.13 -4.52
N ARG A 9 18.81 -10.93 -5.12
CA ARG A 9 19.76 -9.83 -4.85
C ARG A 9 19.60 -9.25 -3.44
N ALA A 10 18.37 -9.11 -2.94
CA ALA A 10 18.13 -8.74 -1.55
C ALA A 10 18.61 -9.82 -0.56
N GLN A 11 18.49 -11.11 -0.91
CA GLN A 11 19.08 -12.20 -0.12
C GLN A 11 20.60 -12.14 -0.06
N ARG A 12 21.29 -11.68 -1.11
CA ARG A 12 22.75 -11.43 -1.10
C ARG A 12 23.15 -10.28 -0.16
N LEU A 13 22.26 -9.33 0.13
CA LEU A 13 22.52 -8.26 1.12
C LEU A 13 22.47 -8.80 2.56
N ASN A 14 21.83 -9.95 2.81
CA ASN A 14 21.68 -10.53 4.14
C ASN A 14 22.88 -11.38 4.59
N ALA A 15 23.85 -11.65 3.71
CA ALA A 15 25.08 -12.36 4.04
C ALA A 15 26.28 -11.80 3.24
N PRO A 16 26.76 -10.59 3.55
CA PRO A 16 27.96 -10.05 2.90
C PRO A 16 29.17 -10.90 3.28
N GLU A 17 29.99 -11.25 2.30
CA GLU A 17 31.20 -12.08 2.46
C GLU A 17 32.22 -11.46 3.45
N ASP A 18 32.09 -10.16 3.77
CA ASP A 18 33.05 -9.37 4.55
C ASP A 18 32.58 -8.99 5.99
N GLY A 19 31.50 -9.57 6.51
CA GLY A 19 30.98 -9.23 7.85
C GLY A 19 30.21 -7.91 7.94
N ALA A 20 29.79 -7.37 6.78
CA ALA A 20 28.93 -6.19 6.74
C ALA A 20 27.48 -6.52 7.14
N ALA A 21 26.77 -5.55 7.71
CA ALA A 21 25.35 -5.63 8.02
C ALA A 21 24.58 -4.64 7.14
N VAL A 22 23.89 -5.14 6.12
CA VAL A 22 22.98 -4.33 5.30
C VAL A 22 21.56 -4.43 5.83
N ARG A 23 20.91 -3.28 6.04
CA ARG A 23 19.53 -3.14 6.49
C ARG A 23 18.83 -2.18 5.55
N HIS A 24 17.57 -2.43 5.22
CA HIS A 24 16.91 -1.64 4.20
C HIS A 24 15.44 -1.37 4.49
N PHE A 25 14.95 -0.28 3.95
CA PHE A 25 13.53 0.03 3.90
C PHE A 25 13.20 0.70 2.57
N PHE A 26 12.09 0.28 1.98
CA PHE A 26 11.57 0.83 0.74
C PHE A 26 10.30 1.59 1.08
N PHE A 27 10.32 2.91 0.88
CA PHE A 27 9.12 3.71 0.91
C PHE A 27 8.27 3.39 -0.32
N LYS A 28 6.95 3.38 -0.15
CA LYS A 28 6.04 3.08 -1.24
C LYS A 28 4.73 3.84 -1.10
N ALA A 29 4.49 4.74 -2.05
CA ALA A 29 3.27 5.53 -2.08
C ALA A 29 2.03 4.63 -2.18
N GLY A 30 0.98 4.99 -1.45
CA GLY A 30 -0.25 4.18 -1.38
C GLY A 30 -0.14 2.91 -0.54
N ASN A 31 0.97 2.68 0.18
CA ASN A 31 1.05 1.67 1.22
C ASN A 31 1.43 2.32 2.56
N MET A 32 0.46 2.50 3.46
CA MET A 32 0.69 3.16 4.77
C MET A 32 1.72 2.43 5.65
N GLU A 33 1.89 1.12 5.49
CA GLU A 33 2.96 0.40 6.19
C GLU A 33 4.36 0.86 5.71
N GLN A 34 4.44 1.40 4.49
CA GLN A 34 5.64 1.86 3.80
C GLN A 34 5.68 3.37 3.53
N THR A 35 4.78 4.19 4.08
CA THR A 35 4.87 5.66 3.94
C THR A 35 5.41 6.36 5.19
N ARG A 36 5.37 5.71 6.35
CA ARG A 36 5.70 6.34 7.64
C ARG A 36 7.16 6.15 8.01
N TRP A 37 7.85 7.23 8.36
CA TRP A 37 9.23 7.19 8.85
C TRP A 37 9.41 6.23 10.04
N LYS A 38 8.49 6.29 11.00
CA LYS A 38 8.41 5.35 12.12
C LYS A 38 8.55 3.89 11.70
N ASN A 39 7.81 3.48 10.66
CA ASN A 39 7.83 2.10 10.19
C ASN A 39 9.17 1.75 9.54
N ALA A 40 9.80 2.72 8.87
CA ALA A 40 11.17 2.57 8.36
C ALA A 40 12.15 2.26 9.49
N VAL A 41 12.14 3.05 10.56
CA VAL A 41 13.02 2.82 11.72
C VAL A 41 12.70 1.50 12.41
N CYS A 42 11.42 1.18 12.63
CA CYS A 42 11.01 -0.12 13.19
C CYS A 42 11.52 -1.30 12.34
N SER A 43 11.47 -1.19 11.01
CA SER A 43 11.96 -2.24 10.10
C SER A 43 13.48 -2.40 10.19
N LEU A 44 14.24 -1.30 10.18
CA LEU A 44 15.69 -1.32 10.33
C LEU A 44 16.10 -1.94 11.68
N LEU A 45 15.42 -1.53 12.75
CA LEU A 45 15.60 -2.09 14.09
C LEU A 45 15.29 -3.58 14.13
N TYR A 46 14.15 -4.00 13.57
CA TYR A 46 13.77 -5.41 13.49
C TYR A 46 14.84 -6.23 12.79
N GLN A 47 15.34 -5.78 11.64
CA GLN A 47 16.37 -6.48 10.87
C GLN A 47 17.72 -6.53 11.61
N LEU A 48 18.06 -5.54 12.44
CA LEU A 48 19.23 -5.64 13.35
C LEU A 48 19.07 -6.78 14.37
N LEU A 49 17.88 -6.90 14.95
CA LEU A 49 17.59 -7.83 16.04
C LEU A 49 17.27 -9.25 15.59
N GLU A 50 16.73 -9.42 14.37
CA GLU A 50 16.25 -10.70 13.86
C GLU A 50 17.32 -11.79 13.97
N LYS A 51 18.58 -11.44 13.63
CA LYS A 51 19.73 -12.34 13.70
C LYS A 51 20.50 -12.28 15.02
N GLN A 52 20.35 -11.22 15.81
CA GLN A 52 21.10 -11.00 17.05
C GLN A 52 20.18 -10.70 18.22
N ARG A 53 19.39 -11.70 18.63
CA ARG A 53 18.39 -11.59 19.70
C ARG A 53 18.97 -11.17 21.05
N CYS A 54 20.25 -11.41 21.31
CA CYS A 54 20.94 -10.97 22.53
C CYS A 54 21.05 -9.44 22.66
N LEU A 55 20.90 -8.70 21.55
CA LEU A 55 20.78 -7.23 21.57
C LEU A 55 19.38 -6.78 22.04
N CYS A 56 18.36 -7.63 21.95
CA CYS A 56 17.03 -7.34 22.49
C CYS A 56 17.08 -7.13 24.00
N ASP A 57 17.95 -7.86 24.73
CA ASP A 57 18.08 -7.71 26.17
C ASP A 57 18.54 -6.30 26.55
N SER A 58 19.38 -5.68 25.73
CA SER A 58 19.86 -4.32 25.97
C SER A 58 18.75 -3.29 25.78
N ILE A 59 17.86 -3.49 24.81
CA ILE A 59 16.63 -2.71 24.65
C ILE A 59 15.74 -2.93 25.87
N LEU A 60 15.40 -4.19 26.17
CA LEU A 60 14.49 -4.52 27.25
C LEU A 60 15.00 -3.99 28.59
N ARG A 61 16.31 -4.08 28.91
CA ARG A 61 16.89 -3.48 30.12
C ARG A 61 16.76 -1.95 30.12
N LYS A 62 17.09 -1.27 29.01
CA LYS A 62 16.97 0.20 28.90
C LYS A 62 15.52 0.69 29.10
N PHE A 63 14.52 -0.08 28.68
CA PHE A 63 13.11 0.35 28.69
C PHE A 63 12.26 -0.21 29.83
N ARG A 64 12.61 -1.38 30.39
CA ARG A 64 11.92 -1.98 31.54
C ARG A 64 12.12 -1.15 32.82
N VAL A 65 13.25 -0.47 32.96
CA VAL A 65 13.55 0.41 34.11
C VAL A 65 12.71 1.68 34.14
N LYS A 66 12.07 2.09 33.03
CA LYS A 66 11.36 3.37 32.95
C LYS A 66 9.86 3.29 32.67
N GLY A 67 9.26 2.11 32.47
CA GLY A 67 7.84 2.01 32.07
C GLY A 67 7.50 2.75 30.76
N LYS A 68 8.52 3.02 29.94
CA LYS A 68 8.47 3.95 28.78
C LYS A 68 8.54 3.24 27.42
N LEU A 69 8.33 1.92 27.37
CA LEU A 69 8.39 1.17 26.11
C LEU A 69 7.40 1.72 25.07
N LYS A 70 6.21 2.14 25.53
CA LYS A 70 5.23 2.84 24.70
C LYS A 70 5.81 4.14 24.12
N ARG A 71 6.35 5.02 24.98
CA ARG A 71 6.98 6.29 24.57
C ARG A 71 8.14 6.10 23.57
N LEU A 72 8.90 5.02 23.66
CA LEU A 72 9.96 4.71 22.67
C LEU A 72 9.38 4.43 21.29
N LEU A 73 8.28 3.68 21.23
CA LEU A 73 7.64 3.38 19.95
C LEU A 73 6.86 4.58 19.42
N GLU A 74 6.63 5.62 20.22
CA GLU A 74 5.83 6.78 19.86
C GLU A 74 6.66 7.97 19.36
N ASP A 75 7.89 8.12 19.86
CA ASP A 75 8.81 9.20 19.49
C ASP A 75 9.82 8.70 18.43
N ASP A 76 9.66 9.16 17.20
CA ASP A 76 10.47 8.76 16.05
C ASP A 76 11.96 9.08 16.21
N VAL A 77 12.29 10.21 16.82
CA VAL A 77 13.68 10.66 17.03
C VAL A 77 14.35 9.84 18.13
N LEU A 78 13.60 9.50 19.18
CA LEU A 78 14.06 8.59 20.23
C LEU A 78 14.22 7.17 19.68
N LEU A 79 13.27 6.68 18.90
CA LEU A 79 13.34 5.35 18.26
C LEU A 79 14.58 5.25 17.36
N TRP A 80 14.84 6.28 16.56
CA TRP A 80 16.02 6.38 15.72
C TRP A 80 17.32 6.35 16.52
N ALA A 81 17.43 7.20 17.55
CA ALA A 81 18.62 7.25 18.40
C ALA A 81 18.92 5.91 19.10
N ASN A 82 17.87 5.18 19.49
CA ASN A 82 18.03 3.85 20.06
C ASN A 82 18.46 2.83 19.02
N THR A 83 17.91 2.90 17.80
CA THR A 83 18.34 2.06 16.68
C THR A 83 19.83 2.23 16.40
N LEU A 84 20.33 3.47 16.39
CA LEU A 84 21.77 3.76 16.28
C LEU A 84 22.56 3.17 17.47
N SER A 85 22.07 3.37 18.70
CA SER A 85 22.70 2.81 19.92
C SER A 85 22.85 1.29 19.86
N ILE A 86 21.86 0.60 19.31
CA ILE A 86 21.86 -0.87 19.17
C ILE A 86 22.82 -1.30 18.07
N TYR A 87 22.87 -0.55 16.97
CA TYR A 87 23.85 -0.77 15.92
C TYR A 87 25.29 -0.76 16.50
N LEU A 88 25.62 0.26 17.29
CA LEU A 88 26.96 0.42 17.88
C LEU A 88 27.29 -0.65 18.91
N GLU A 89 26.28 -1.08 19.67
CA GLU A 89 26.46 -2.17 20.62
C GLU A 89 26.79 -3.47 19.89
N GLY A 90 26.13 -3.75 18.76
CA GLY A 90 26.48 -4.90 17.95
C GLY A 90 27.84 -4.77 17.27
N GLU A 91 28.25 -3.56 16.88
CA GLU A 91 29.59 -3.29 16.35
C GLU A 91 30.66 -3.54 17.42
N THR A 92 30.48 -2.99 18.62
CA THR A 92 31.37 -3.22 19.78
C THR A 92 31.46 -4.70 20.15
N ARG A 93 30.36 -5.45 19.99
CA ARG A 93 30.31 -6.90 20.24
C ARG A 93 30.86 -7.74 19.08
N GLY A 94 31.27 -7.12 17.98
CA GLY A 94 31.83 -7.80 16.82
C GLY A 94 30.81 -8.54 15.95
N TYR A 95 29.52 -8.21 16.04
CA TYR A 95 28.49 -8.82 15.18
C TYR A 95 28.53 -8.30 13.75
N TRP A 96 29.10 -7.14 13.54
CA TRP A 96 29.37 -6.53 12.24
C TRP A 96 30.56 -5.59 12.34
N ASN A 97 31.28 -5.43 11.24
CA ASN A 97 32.41 -4.50 11.13
C ASN A 97 32.08 -3.26 10.28
N LYS A 98 30.98 -3.31 9.50
CA LYS A 98 30.49 -2.24 8.62
C LYS A 98 28.97 -2.32 8.54
N GLY A 99 28.30 -1.18 8.62
CA GLY A 99 26.85 -1.08 8.52
C GLY A 99 26.42 -0.33 7.29
N PHE A 100 25.33 -0.77 6.66
CA PHE A 100 24.66 -0.03 5.58
C PHE A 100 23.17 0.04 5.84
N PHE A 101 22.62 1.24 5.99
CA PHE A 101 21.17 1.47 5.95
C PHE A 101 20.80 2.01 4.57
N ILE A 102 19.94 1.28 3.85
CA ILE A 102 19.44 1.67 2.54
C ILE A 102 17.99 2.11 2.70
N ILE A 103 17.72 3.39 2.45
CA ILE A 103 16.39 4.00 2.55
C ILE A 103 15.99 4.45 1.16
N ASP A 104 15.15 3.67 0.50
CA ASP A 104 14.78 3.90 -0.89
C ASP A 104 13.43 4.61 -1.01
N GLY A 105 13.33 5.57 -1.94
CA GLY A 105 12.08 6.25 -2.30
C GLY A 105 11.53 7.20 -1.24
N LEU A 106 12.39 7.92 -0.52
CA LEU A 106 11.97 8.76 0.62
C LEU A 106 10.88 9.80 0.27
N ASP A 107 10.81 10.24 -0.99
CA ASP A 107 9.75 11.13 -1.51
C ASP A 107 8.36 10.49 -1.57
N GLU A 108 8.27 9.16 -1.49
CA GLU A 108 7.00 8.41 -1.44
C GLU A 108 6.43 8.28 -0.02
N GLY A 109 7.11 8.85 0.99
CA GLY A 109 6.67 8.89 2.38
C GLY A 109 5.73 10.05 2.74
N GLU A 110 5.22 10.04 3.97
CA GLU A 110 4.41 11.15 4.52
C GLU A 110 5.27 12.40 4.71
N THR A 111 4.96 13.46 3.96
CA THR A 111 5.67 14.74 4.02
C THR A 111 5.05 15.66 5.06
N GLU A 112 5.09 15.28 6.34
CA GLU A 112 4.75 16.22 7.42
C GLU A 112 5.86 17.26 7.56
N GLY A 113 5.53 18.54 7.37
CA GLY A 113 6.36 19.69 7.74
C GLY A 113 7.80 19.63 7.19
N VAL A 114 7.97 20.10 5.96
CA VAL A 114 9.15 19.95 5.08
C VAL A 114 10.53 20.21 5.74
N ASP A 115 10.60 20.98 6.84
CA ASP A 115 11.85 21.29 7.57
C ASP A 115 11.97 20.66 8.98
N GLN A 116 10.88 20.11 9.54
CA GLN A 116 10.80 19.57 10.90
C GLN A 116 10.26 18.14 10.98
N GLY A 117 9.99 17.51 9.84
CA GLY A 117 9.50 16.15 9.79
C GLY A 117 10.46 15.13 10.45
N PRO A 118 9.94 13.98 10.92
CA PRO A 118 10.73 12.99 11.66
C PRO A 118 11.98 12.51 10.92
N ALA A 119 11.89 12.26 9.62
CA ALA A 119 13.01 11.84 8.79
C ALA A 119 14.14 12.88 8.82
N ALA A 120 13.81 14.16 8.69
CA ALA A 120 14.80 15.23 8.67
C ALA A 120 15.53 15.36 10.03
N LEU A 121 14.77 15.33 11.12
CA LEU A 121 15.33 15.38 12.48
C LEU A 121 16.24 14.18 12.78
N CYS A 122 15.84 12.98 12.36
CA CYS A 122 16.63 11.76 12.53
C CYS A 122 17.95 11.81 11.75
N LEU A 123 17.92 12.27 10.50
CA LEU A 123 19.11 12.40 9.68
C LEU A 123 20.07 13.47 10.23
N LYS A 124 19.56 14.62 10.72
CA LYS A 124 20.39 15.64 11.40
C LYS A 124 21.11 15.03 12.59
N LYS A 125 20.37 14.28 13.41
CA LYS A 125 20.92 13.61 14.59
C LYS A 125 21.97 12.55 14.23
N PHE A 126 21.80 11.83 13.13
CA PHE A 126 22.81 10.88 12.64
C PHE A 126 24.11 11.60 12.21
N LEU A 127 24.02 12.76 11.57
CA LEU A 127 25.21 13.52 11.19
C LEU A 127 25.99 14.02 12.41
N SER A 128 25.30 14.62 13.39
CA SER A 128 25.94 15.01 14.66
C SER A 128 26.57 13.79 15.36
N TYR A 129 25.88 12.65 15.35
CA TYR A 129 26.39 11.41 15.91
C TYR A 129 27.69 10.94 15.22
N LYS A 130 27.79 11.09 13.90
CA LYS A 130 28.98 10.71 13.13
C LYS A 130 30.17 11.63 13.39
N GLU A 131 29.93 12.91 13.64
CA GLU A 131 30.95 13.88 14.03
C GLU A 131 31.49 13.58 15.44
N GLU A 132 30.61 13.21 16.37
CA GLU A 132 30.98 12.86 17.76
C GLU A 132 31.71 11.51 17.87
N HIS A 133 31.39 10.58 16.98
CA HIS A 133 31.91 9.21 16.99
C HIS A 133 32.63 8.91 15.68
N GLU A 134 33.82 9.50 15.50
CA GLU A 134 34.75 9.16 14.44
C GLU A 134 34.85 7.64 14.34
N THR A 135 34.34 7.06 13.24
CA THR A 135 34.43 5.63 12.86
C THR A 135 33.34 4.64 13.31
N ALA A 136 32.09 5.06 13.51
CA ALA A 136 30.95 4.15 13.74
C ALA A 136 30.60 3.16 12.59
N GLY A 137 31.43 2.99 11.54
CA GLY A 137 31.25 2.00 10.45
C GLY A 137 29.97 2.08 9.60
N LEU A 138 28.97 2.85 10.02
CA LEU A 138 27.62 2.90 9.47
C LEU A 138 27.54 3.95 8.35
N ARG A 139 27.04 3.50 7.20
CA ARG A 139 26.73 4.34 6.05
C ARG A 139 25.24 4.30 5.78
N ILE A 140 24.65 5.46 5.48
CA ILE A 140 23.25 5.57 5.10
C ILE A 140 23.20 5.99 3.64
N MET A 141 22.49 5.23 2.82
CA MET A 141 22.19 5.56 1.43
C MET A 141 20.70 5.86 1.33
N ILE A 142 20.36 7.01 0.74
CA ILE A 142 18.99 7.45 0.56
C ILE A 142 18.76 7.70 -0.92
N THR A 143 17.63 7.23 -1.44
CA THR A 143 17.16 7.60 -2.78
C THR A 143 15.87 8.42 -2.66
N GLU A 144 15.76 9.43 -3.49
CA GLU A 144 14.58 10.30 -3.58
C GLU A 144 14.50 10.92 -4.98
N ARG A 145 13.29 11.30 -5.41
CA ARG A 145 13.11 12.15 -6.58
C ARG A 145 13.45 13.61 -6.24
N PRO A 146 13.94 14.42 -7.21
CA PRO A 146 14.36 15.81 -6.98
C PRO A 146 13.23 16.79 -6.60
N ASN A 147 12.03 16.30 -6.29
CA ASN A 147 10.88 17.12 -5.89
C ASN A 147 10.92 17.51 -4.40
N THR A 148 11.86 16.98 -3.62
CA THR A 148 12.03 17.25 -2.19
C THR A 148 13.28 18.11 -1.95
N ASN A 149 13.14 19.18 -1.16
CA ASN A 149 14.25 20.08 -0.79
C ASN A 149 15.35 19.43 0.09
N ILE A 150 15.45 18.10 0.20
CA ILE A 150 16.42 17.43 1.09
C ILE A 150 17.87 17.80 0.73
N GLN A 151 18.14 18.06 -0.55
CA GLN A 151 19.44 18.54 -1.04
C GLN A 151 19.87 19.87 -0.38
N ASN A 152 18.93 20.76 -0.07
CA ASN A 152 19.20 22.02 0.64
C ASN A 152 19.29 21.83 2.16
N ARG A 153 18.94 20.65 2.69
CA ARG A 153 18.77 20.39 4.13
C ARG A 153 20.00 19.79 4.80
N PHE A 154 20.90 19.18 4.04
CA PHE A 154 22.05 18.46 4.60
C PHE A 154 23.30 18.63 3.74
N SER A 155 24.44 18.85 4.39
CA SER A 155 25.76 18.80 3.77
C SER A 155 26.18 17.33 3.53
N LEU A 156 25.50 16.65 2.61
CA LEU A 156 25.75 15.25 2.26
C LEU A 156 26.54 15.12 0.96
N SER A 157 27.26 14.00 0.83
CA SER A 157 27.75 13.55 -0.47
C SER A 157 26.55 13.18 -1.35
N LEU A 158 26.19 14.09 -2.26
CA LEU A 158 25.04 13.95 -3.14
C LEU A 158 25.48 13.37 -4.49
N LEU A 159 24.84 12.28 -4.90
CA LEU A 159 24.93 11.77 -6.26
C LEU A 159 23.60 12.08 -6.96
N ILE A 160 23.61 13.03 -7.90
CA ILE A 160 22.43 13.34 -8.70
C ILE A 160 22.48 12.51 -9.97
N LEU A 161 21.53 11.59 -10.13
CA LEU A 161 21.34 10.84 -11.36
C LEU A 161 20.38 11.61 -12.28
N ARG A 162 20.92 12.28 -13.29
CA ARG A 162 20.13 13.03 -14.28
C ARG A 162 19.93 12.18 -15.52
N GLY A 163 18.80 11.48 -15.59
CA GLY A 163 18.48 10.64 -16.75
C GLY A 163 18.45 11.43 -18.08
N GLU A 164 18.05 12.70 -18.03
CA GLU A 164 18.04 13.62 -19.17
C GLU A 164 19.44 13.81 -19.78
N ASP A 165 20.47 13.91 -18.92
CA ASP A 165 21.86 14.10 -19.33
C ASP A 165 22.49 12.81 -19.90
N GLU A 166 21.90 11.64 -19.62
CA GLU A 166 22.34 10.32 -20.08
C GLU A 166 21.41 9.69 -21.13
N SER A 167 20.69 10.52 -21.88
CA SER A 167 19.72 10.08 -22.92
C SER A 167 20.27 9.01 -23.88
N ALA A 168 21.55 9.11 -24.29
CA ALA A 168 22.20 8.11 -25.15
C ALA A 168 22.40 6.75 -24.44
N SER A 169 22.75 6.75 -23.15
CA SER A 169 22.90 5.54 -22.34
C SER A 169 21.54 4.88 -22.11
N LEU A 170 20.51 5.67 -21.78
CA LEU A 170 19.13 5.20 -21.63
C LEU A 170 18.56 4.61 -22.92
N ALA A 171 18.86 5.22 -24.07
CA ALA A 171 18.47 4.68 -25.36
C ALA A 171 19.16 3.32 -25.64
N ALA A 172 20.46 3.20 -25.32
CA ALA A 172 21.19 1.95 -25.46
C ALA A 172 20.64 0.84 -24.55
N ASP A 173 20.29 1.17 -23.31
CA ASP A 173 19.70 0.20 -22.37
C ASP A 173 18.28 -0.18 -22.77
N SER A 174 17.48 0.77 -23.25
CA SER A 174 16.16 0.49 -23.84
C SER A 174 16.27 -0.47 -25.02
N LEU A 175 17.25 -0.24 -25.91
CA LEU A 175 17.52 -1.13 -27.04
C LEU A 175 17.89 -2.55 -26.60
N LYS A 176 18.74 -2.70 -25.57
CA LYS A 176 19.07 -4.02 -25.01
C LYS A 176 17.83 -4.74 -24.48
N VAL A 177 16.98 -4.03 -23.73
CA VAL A 177 15.74 -4.61 -23.18
C VAL A 177 14.77 -5.00 -24.29
N ILE A 178 14.55 -4.13 -25.28
CA ILE A 178 13.69 -4.42 -26.44
C ILE A 178 14.21 -5.66 -27.18
N ASN A 179 15.51 -5.71 -27.49
CA ASN A 179 16.10 -6.85 -28.20
C ASN A 179 15.88 -8.16 -27.44
N GLN A 180 16.19 -8.18 -26.14
CA GLN A 180 16.02 -9.36 -25.31
C GLN A 180 14.56 -9.79 -25.19
N GLN A 181 13.64 -8.85 -24.94
CA GLN A 181 12.23 -9.15 -24.76
C GLN A 181 11.56 -9.57 -26.08
N THR A 182 11.91 -8.95 -27.21
CA THR A 182 11.41 -9.38 -28.53
C THR A 182 11.90 -10.77 -28.87
N GLU A 183 13.16 -11.12 -28.55
CA GLU A 183 13.67 -12.46 -28.76
C GLU A 183 12.90 -13.50 -27.93
N LEU A 184 12.66 -13.22 -26.65
CA LEU A 184 11.85 -14.08 -25.78
C LEU A 184 10.42 -14.24 -26.30
N PHE A 185 9.77 -13.11 -26.63
CA PHE A 185 8.41 -13.10 -27.17
C PHE A 185 8.31 -13.87 -28.49
N GLY A 186 9.27 -13.66 -29.39
CA GLY A 186 9.35 -14.35 -30.67
C GLY A 186 9.50 -15.86 -30.53
N ARG A 187 10.29 -16.32 -29.55
CA ARG A 187 10.41 -17.76 -29.24
C ARG A 187 9.12 -18.34 -28.67
N GLU A 188 8.50 -17.67 -27.70
CA GLU A 188 7.27 -18.14 -27.04
C GLU A 188 6.07 -18.15 -27.99
N ARG A 189 6.00 -17.21 -28.94
CA ARG A 189 4.91 -17.10 -29.92
C ARG A 189 5.24 -17.69 -31.30
N HIS A 190 6.40 -18.34 -31.44
CA HIS A 190 6.87 -18.93 -32.70
C HIS A 190 6.84 -17.95 -33.89
N LEU A 191 7.23 -16.69 -33.66
CA LEU A 191 7.23 -15.65 -34.70
C LEU A 191 8.37 -15.85 -35.70
N SER A 192 8.12 -15.47 -36.95
CA SER A 192 9.19 -15.47 -37.97
C SER A 192 10.22 -14.38 -37.67
N PRO A 193 11.48 -14.55 -38.13
CA PRO A 193 12.52 -13.53 -37.96
C PRO A 193 12.11 -12.15 -38.48
N LEU A 194 11.37 -12.11 -39.60
CA LEU A 194 10.86 -10.86 -40.17
C LEU A 194 9.90 -10.14 -39.21
N VAL A 195 8.96 -10.86 -38.59
CA VAL A 195 8.01 -10.27 -37.64
C VAL A 195 8.72 -9.76 -36.39
N CYS A 196 9.73 -10.49 -35.89
CA CYS A 196 10.56 -10.03 -34.78
C CYS A 196 11.30 -8.73 -35.11
N GLU A 197 11.86 -8.60 -36.31
CA GLU A 197 12.55 -7.38 -36.72
C GLU A 197 11.60 -6.18 -36.88
N LEU A 198 10.40 -6.40 -37.43
CA LEU A 198 9.37 -5.35 -37.49
C LEU A 198 8.93 -4.90 -36.09
N LEU A 199 8.72 -5.86 -35.18
CA LEU A 199 8.35 -5.58 -33.79
C LEU A 199 9.43 -4.77 -33.07
N LYS A 200 10.71 -5.14 -33.21
CA LYS A 200 11.82 -4.35 -32.64
C LYS A 200 11.81 -2.92 -33.16
N LYS A 201 11.74 -2.74 -34.50
CA LYS A 201 11.74 -1.42 -35.12
C LYS A 201 10.61 -0.55 -34.58
N ARG A 202 9.41 -1.11 -34.47
CA ARG A 202 8.25 -0.37 -33.96
C ARG A 202 8.40 0.01 -32.49
N LEU A 203 8.82 -0.93 -31.63
CA LEU A 203 9.03 -0.65 -30.21
C LEU A 203 10.13 0.40 -29.96
N ILE A 204 11.19 0.41 -30.78
CA ILE A 204 12.25 1.43 -30.71
C ILE A 204 11.71 2.81 -31.08
N ALA A 205 10.84 2.89 -32.09
CA ALA A 205 10.20 4.16 -32.49
C ALA A 205 9.27 4.71 -31.40
N ASP A 206 8.53 3.83 -30.72
CA ASP A 206 7.50 4.21 -29.75
C ASP A 206 8.02 4.39 -28.31
N CYS A 207 9.19 3.85 -27.96
CA CYS A 207 9.60 3.78 -26.54
C CYS A 207 9.88 5.15 -25.91
N GLY A 208 10.19 6.18 -26.69
CA GLY A 208 10.33 7.57 -26.22
C GLY A 208 11.28 7.79 -25.03
N SER A 209 12.20 6.85 -24.77
CA SER A 209 13.12 6.71 -23.60
C SER A 209 12.56 6.06 -22.32
N SER A 210 11.31 5.59 -22.29
CA SER A 210 10.72 4.97 -21.09
C SER A 210 10.86 3.45 -21.07
N LEU A 211 11.81 2.96 -20.27
CA LEU A 211 11.93 1.53 -19.94
C LEU A 211 10.63 0.96 -19.33
N LEU A 212 9.89 1.78 -18.59
CA LEU A 212 8.59 1.39 -18.04
C LEU A 212 7.59 1.12 -19.14
N TRP A 213 7.46 2.02 -20.13
CA TRP A 213 6.56 1.82 -21.26
C TRP A 213 6.89 0.53 -22.01
N VAL A 214 8.17 0.29 -22.31
CA VAL A 214 8.62 -0.94 -22.97
C VAL A 214 8.20 -2.18 -22.17
N SER A 215 8.44 -2.18 -20.86
CA SER A 215 8.10 -3.31 -20.00
C SER A 215 6.59 -3.61 -19.97
N LEU A 216 5.75 -2.57 -19.99
CA LEU A 216 4.29 -2.68 -19.99
C LEU A 216 3.74 -3.07 -21.37
N ALA A 217 4.33 -2.56 -22.45
CA ALA A 217 3.98 -2.94 -23.80
C ALA A 217 4.21 -4.44 -24.01
N PHE A 218 5.36 -4.97 -23.58
CA PHE A 218 5.58 -6.41 -23.61
C PHE A 218 4.57 -7.17 -22.76
N LYS A 219 4.20 -6.64 -21.58
CA LYS A 219 3.17 -7.28 -20.76
C LYS A 219 1.84 -7.42 -21.51
N VAL A 220 1.39 -6.35 -22.17
CA VAL A 220 0.22 -6.39 -23.06
C VAL A 220 0.39 -7.47 -24.13
N LEU A 221 1.54 -7.47 -24.84
CA LEU A 221 1.81 -8.42 -25.92
C LEU A 221 1.80 -9.89 -25.45
N PHE A 222 2.40 -10.17 -24.29
CA PHE A 222 2.43 -11.51 -23.69
C PHE A 222 1.04 -11.97 -23.23
N ASP A 223 0.14 -11.04 -22.87
CA ASP A 223 -1.21 -11.35 -22.42
C ASP A 223 -2.20 -11.56 -23.59
N LEU A 224 -1.82 -11.27 -24.85
CA LEU A 224 -2.68 -11.47 -26.03
C LEU A 224 -2.99 -12.97 -26.23
N ASN A 225 -4.23 -13.39 -26.02
CA ASN A 225 -4.65 -14.81 -26.06
C ASN A 225 -4.87 -15.38 -27.48
N ASN A 226 -4.20 -14.84 -28.50
CA ASN A 226 -4.37 -15.27 -29.89
C ASN A 226 -3.36 -16.34 -30.30
N TYR A 227 -3.88 -17.45 -30.85
CA TYR A 227 -3.11 -18.57 -31.41
C TYR A 227 -2.38 -18.22 -32.73
N LEU A 228 -2.78 -17.14 -33.40
CA LEU A 228 -2.22 -16.69 -34.68
C LEU A 228 -1.69 -15.25 -34.56
N THR A 229 -0.56 -15.08 -33.86
CA THR A 229 0.11 -13.78 -33.77
C THR A 229 0.87 -13.50 -35.07
N ASN A 230 0.37 -12.56 -35.89
CA ASN A 230 1.04 -12.08 -37.11
C ASN A 230 1.34 -10.58 -37.03
N TRP A 231 2.11 -10.06 -37.99
CA TRP A 231 2.51 -8.64 -37.98
C TRP A 231 1.32 -7.66 -38.01
N PRO A 232 0.32 -7.77 -38.92
CA PRO A 232 -0.81 -6.84 -38.95
C PRO A 232 -1.58 -6.76 -37.63
N PHE A 233 -1.73 -7.89 -36.94
CA PHE A 233 -2.37 -7.93 -35.62
C PHE A 233 -1.52 -7.20 -34.56
N LEU A 234 -0.22 -7.49 -34.51
CA LEU A 234 0.72 -6.83 -33.58
C LEU A 234 0.82 -5.33 -33.83
N GLU A 235 0.89 -4.91 -35.10
CA GLU A 235 0.96 -3.52 -35.50
C GLU A 235 -0.28 -2.75 -35.04
N LYS A 236 -1.48 -3.31 -35.26
CA LYS A 236 -2.73 -2.73 -34.76
C LYS A 236 -2.74 -2.60 -33.23
N THR A 237 -2.30 -3.63 -32.50
CA THR A 237 -2.20 -3.55 -31.04
C THR A 237 -1.22 -2.46 -30.60
N LEU A 238 -0.07 -2.35 -31.28
CA LEU A 238 0.92 -1.31 -31.00
C LEU A 238 0.37 0.10 -31.27
N ASP A 239 -0.41 0.29 -32.32
CA ASP A 239 -1.07 1.57 -32.60
C ASP A 239 -1.98 2.01 -31.44
N GLU A 240 -2.70 1.07 -30.83
CA GLU A 240 -3.61 1.34 -29.70
C GLU A 240 -2.85 1.70 -28.40
N ILE A 241 -1.66 1.15 -28.17
CA ILE A 241 -0.86 1.36 -26.94
C ILE A 241 0.30 2.34 -27.07
N SER A 242 0.63 2.75 -28.30
CA SER A 242 1.77 3.64 -28.62
C SER A 242 1.58 5.07 -28.09
N GLY A 243 2.68 5.68 -27.65
CA GLY A 243 2.78 7.09 -27.28
C GLY A 243 2.84 7.35 -25.77
N ASP A 244 1.83 6.92 -25.00
CA ASP A 244 1.73 7.24 -23.56
C ASP A 244 1.37 6.01 -22.72
N LEU A 245 1.93 5.94 -21.50
CA LEU A 245 1.56 5.02 -20.43
C LEU A 245 0.04 5.00 -20.18
N LYS A 246 -0.64 6.14 -20.32
CA LYS A 246 -2.11 6.24 -20.19
C LYS A 246 -2.82 5.27 -21.14
N LYS A 247 -2.36 5.16 -22.39
CA LYS A 247 -2.97 4.27 -23.39
C LYS A 247 -2.77 2.80 -23.06
N LEU A 248 -1.61 2.41 -22.51
CA LEU A 248 -1.37 1.05 -22.04
C LEU A 248 -2.38 0.64 -20.94
N TYR A 249 -2.60 1.51 -19.96
CA TYR A 249 -3.56 1.25 -18.90
C TYR A 249 -5.01 1.21 -19.44
N LEU A 250 -5.38 2.14 -20.32
CA LEU A 250 -6.68 2.16 -21.00
C LEU A 250 -6.92 0.89 -21.83
N TYR A 251 -5.90 0.45 -22.57
CA TYR A 251 -5.97 -0.76 -23.38
C TYR A 251 -6.27 -1.98 -22.51
N ALA A 252 -5.53 -2.14 -21.40
CA ALA A 252 -5.74 -3.24 -20.47
C ALA A 252 -7.15 -3.27 -19.88
N LEU A 253 -7.70 -2.09 -19.56
CA LEU A 253 -9.04 -1.97 -18.99
C LEU A 253 -10.16 -2.19 -20.02
N SER A 254 -10.01 -1.65 -21.24
CA SER A 254 -11.00 -1.80 -22.33
C SER A 254 -11.11 -3.23 -22.85
N HIS A 255 -10.03 -4.01 -22.75
CA HIS A 255 -9.98 -5.39 -23.21
C HIS A 255 -10.28 -6.40 -22.10
N SER A 256 -10.70 -5.95 -20.91
CA SER A 256 -11.18 -6.82 -19.85
C SER A 256 -12.52 -7.44 -20.23
N PRO A 257 -12.69 -8.78 -20.12
CA PRO A 257 -13.97 -9.46 -20.45
C PRO A 257 -15.16 -8.97 -19.61
N ASP A 258 -14.87 -8.59 -18.37
CA ASP A 258 -15.80 -7.99 -17.44
C ASP A 258 -15.13 -6.75 -16.84
N ILE A 259 -15.74 -5.57 -17.00
CA ILE A 259 -15.21 -4.31 -16.47
C ILE A 259 -15.46 -4.13 -14.96
N PHE A 260 -16.43 -4.85 -14.38
CA PHE A 260 -16.75 -4.77 -12.95
C PHE A 260 -15.65 -5.39 -12.09
N ILE A 261 -15.01 -6.46 -12.57
CA ILE A 261 -13.91 -7.14 -11.89
C ILE A 261 -12.69 -6.21 -11.72
N PRO A 262 -12.07 -5.65 -12.77
CA PRO A 262 -10.91 -4.78 -12.62
C PRO A 262 -11.26 -3.50 -11.87
N LYS A 263 -12.47 -2.96 -12.05
CA LYS A 263 -12.95 -1.83 -11.26
C LYS A 263 -12.91 -2.12 -9.77
N THR A 264 -13.49 -3.23 -9.34
CA THR A 264 -13.52 -3.60 -7.92
C THR A 264 -12.12 -3.86 -7.38
N ILE A 265 -11.29 -4.60 -8.12
CA ILE A 265 -9.89 -4.87 -7.74
C ILE A 265 -9.10 -3.57 -7.54
N LEU A 266 -9.14 -2.67 -8.51
CA LEU A 266 -8.36 -1.44 -8.50
C LEU A 266 -8.85 -0.46 -7.42
N TYR A 267 -10.17 -0.38 -7.17
CA TYR A 267 -10.70 0.42 -6.06
C TYR A 267 -10.25 -0.14 -4.70
N CYS A 268 -10.32 -1.47 -4.52
CA CYS A 268 -9.84 -2.09 -3.30
C CYS A 268 -8.34 -1.83 -3.08
N ILE A 269 -7.52 -1.92 -4.12
CA ILE A 269 -6.07 -1.64 -4.03
C ILE A 269 -5.81 -0.16 -3.71
N LEU A 270 -6.56 0.77 -4.30
CA LEU A 270 -6.37 2.21 -4.08
C LEU A 270 -6.73 2.64 -2.65
N ALA A 271 -7.83 2.12 -2.12
CA ALA A 271 -8.33 2.50 -0.79
C ALA A 271 -7.65 1.75 0.34
N ALA A 272 -7.15 0.53 0.11
CA ALA A 272 -6.52 -0.25 1.17
C ALA A 272 -5.23 0.43 1.65
N TRP A 273 -5.06 0.52 2.96
CA TRP A 273 -3.86 1.12 3.55
C TRP A 273 -2.65 0.19 3.58
N ARG A 274 -2.84 -1.09 3.25
CA ARG A 274 -1.75 -2.01 2.93
C ARG A 274 -2.11 -2.89 1.74
N PRO A 275 -1.12 -3.42 1.01
CA PRO A 275 -1.31 -4.37 -0.08
C PRO A 275 -2.24 -5.51 0.34
N LEU A 276 -3.24 -5.82 -0.48
CA LEU A 276 -4.21 -6.87 -0.22
C LEU A 276 -3.70 -8.23 -0.74
N THR A 277 -4.11 -9.32 -0.11
CA THR A 277 -3.87 -10.67 -0.66
C THR A 277 -4.88 -11.00 -1.76
N PRO A 278 -4.56 -11.96 -2.65
CA PRO A 278 -5.55 -12.49 -3.59
C PRO A 278 -6.83 -12.99 -2.92
N THR A 279 -6.74 -13.62 -1.74
CA THR A 279 -7.90 -14.08 -0.96
C THR A 279 -8.76 -12.93 -0.43
N GLU A 280 -8.13 -11.82 -0.03
CA GLU A 280 -8.85 -10.61 0.40
C GLU A 280 -9.61 -9.99 -0.78
N ILE A 281 -8.98 -9.90 -1.94
CA ILE A 281 -9.64 -9.44 -3.17
C ILE A 281 -10.76 -10.39 -3.61
N ASN A 282 -10.54 -11.71 -3.53
CA ASN A 282 -11.58 -12.70 -3.80
C ASN A 282 -12.81 -12.47 -2.92
N THR A 283 -12.58 -12.23 -1.63
CA THR A 283 -13.66 -11.92 -0.68
C THR A 283 -14.39 -10.64 -1.10
N ALA A 284 -13.67 -9.58 -1.46
CA ALA A 284 -14.27 -8.31 -1.87
C ALA A 284 -15.07 -8.41 -3.19
N LEU A 285 -14.64 -9.26 -4.12
CA LEU A 285 -15.33 -9.49 -5.40
C LEU A 285 -16.64 -10.25 -5.23
N ASN A 286 -16.67 -11.23 -4.33
CA ASN A 286 -17.80 -12.15 -4.18
C ASN A 286 -18.77 -11.76 -3.06
N ILE A 287 -18.40 -10.81 -2.18
CA ILE A 287 -19.28 -10.37 -1.10
C ILE A 287 -20.39 -9.45 -1.63
N GLU A 288 -21.62 -9.95 -1.59
CA GLU A 288 -22.83 -9.21 -1.97
C GLU A 288 -23.96 -9.42 -0.95
N PRO A 289 -25.01 -8.57 -0.94
CA PRO A 289 -26.12 -8.68 0.00
C PRO A 289 -26.85 -10.04 0.03
N GLY A 290 -26.75 -10.83 -1.05
CA GLY A 290 -27.34 -12.17 -1.14
C GLY A 290 -26.56 -13.27 -0.41
N VAL A 291 -25.27 -13.05 -0.12
CA VAL A 291 -24.41 -14.03 0.54
C VAL A 291 -24.80 -14.17 2.01
N LYS A 292 -25.06 -15.41 2.44
CA LYS A 292 -25.54 -15.73 3.79
C LYS A 292 -24.52 -16.45 4.65
N THR A 293 -23.48 -17.07 4.07
CA THR A 293 -22.45 -17.80 4.83
C THR A 293 -21.06 -17.57 4.28
N ARG A 294 -20.03 -17.76 5.11
CA ARG A 294 -18.63 -17.71 4.66
C ARG A 294 -18.25 -18.87 3.74
N SER A 295 -18.89 -20.03 3.89
CA SER A 295 -18.66 -21.18 3.00
C SER A 295 -19.04 -20.87 1.56
N GLN A 296 -20.09 -20.08 1.33
CA GLN A 296 -20.47 -19.63 -0.02
C GLN A 296 -19.32 -18.84 -0.70
N LEU A 297 -18.59 -18.01 0.05
CA LEU A 297 -17.41 -17.30 -0.46
C LEU A 297 -16.20 -18.21 -0.74
N GLN A 298 -16.17 -19.40 -0.13
CA GLN A 298 -15.07 -20.38 -0.26
C GLN A 298 -15.36 -21.45 -1.32
N GLU A 299 -16.63 -21.79 -1.52
CA GLU A 299 -17.10 -22.77 -2.51
C GLU A 299 -17.08 -22.21 -3.94
N GLU A 300 -17.06 -20.87 -4.09
CA GLU A 300 -16.84 -20.24 -5.38
C GLU A 300 -15.40 -20.50 -5.87
N ARG A 301 -15.32 -21.19 -7.01
CA ARG A 301 -14.13 -21.72 -7.72
C ARG A 301 -12.97 -20.74 -7.96
N LEU A 302 -13.10 -19.48 -7.55
CA LEU A 302 -12.10 -18.44 -7.74
C LEU A 302 -10.88 -18.62 -6.83
N ILE A 303 -10.93 -19.26 -5.65
CA ILE A 303 -9.75 -19.28 -4.74
C ILE A 303 -8.51 -19.91 -5.39
N SER A 304 -8.64 -20.99 -6.17
CA SER A 304 -7.48 -21.64 -6.81
C SER A 304 -6.97 -20.91 -8.07
N GLN A 305 -7.78 -20.03 -8.66
CA GLN A 305 -7.45 -19.31 -9.90
C GLN A 305 -7.48 -17.77 -9.75
N ILE A 306 -7.68 -17.25 -8.55
CA ILE A 306 -7.91 -15.82 -8.33
C ILE A 306 -6.71 -15.00 -8.80
N GLU A 307 -5.49 -15.50 -8.62
CA GLU A 307 -4.32 -14.81 -9.16
C GLU A 307 -4.34 -14.72 -10.69
N ALA A 308 -4.82 -15.76 -11.38
CA ALA A 308 -4.95 -15.76 -12.83
C ALA A 308 -6.03 -14.77 -13.27
N VAL A 309 -7.17 -14.74 -12.57
CA VAL A 309 -8.25 -13.77 -12.81
C VAL A 309 -7.76 -12.34 -12.59
N ILE A 310 -7.09 -12.08 -11.46
CA ILE A 310 -6.53 -10.77 -11.15
C ILE A 310 -5.51 -10.34 -12.21
N ARG A 311 -4.66 -11.26 -12.68
CA ARG A 311 -3.70 -10.98 -13.75
C ARG A 311 -4.38 -10.73 -15.10
N SER A 312 -5.41 -11.50 -15.46
CA SER A 312 -6.09 -11.32 -16.76
C SER A 312 -6.89 -10.02 -16.84
N HIS A 313 -7.39 -9.50 -15.72
CA HIS A 313 -8.20 -8.28 -15.71
C HIS A 313 -7.41 -7.01 -15.40
N CYS A 314 -6.34 -7.10 -14.60
CA CYS A 314 -5.59 -5.93 -14.12
C CYS A 314 -4.09 -5.96 -14.46
N GLY A 315 -3.63 -6.98 -15.20
CA GLY A 315 -2.23 -7.33 -15.38
C GLY A 315 -1.31 -6.12 -15.57
N VAL A 316 -1.58 -5.26 -16.55
CA VAL A 316 -0.74 -4.08 -16.87
C VAL A 316 -0.59 -3.10 -15.70
N SER A 317 -1.58 -3.01 -14.82
CA SER A 317 -1.59 -2.07 -13.70
C SER A 317 -1.00 -2.64 -12.41
N ILE A 318 -0.91 -3.97 -12.28
CA ILE A 318 -0.57 -4.63 -11.01
C ILE A 318 0.55 -5.67 -11.11
N SER A 319 1.14 -5.94 -9.95
CA SER A 319 2.05 -7.05 -9.71
C SER A 319 1.63 -7.79 -8.44
N ILE A 320 1.82 -9.11 -8.44
CA ILE A 320 1.56 -9.94 -7.26
C ILE A 320 2.93 -10.43 -6.75
N ALA A 321 3.33 -10.10 -5.53
CA ALA A 321 4.59 -10.54 -4.95
C ALA A 321 4.39 -10.88 -3.48
N ASN A 322 5.02 -11.95 -2.98
CA ASN A 322 4.87 -12.39 -1.59
C ASN A 322 3.39 -12.50 -1.15
N GLU A 323 2.54 -13.07 -2.01
CA GLU A 323 1.08 -13.23 -1.77
C GLU A 323 0.31 -11.90 -1.60
N LYS A 324 0.90 -10.78 -2.03
CA LYS A 324 0.32 -9.44 -1.94
C LYS A 324 0.23 -8.79 -3.31
N ILE A 325 -0.80 -7.99 -3.51
CA ILE A 325 -1.07 -7.29 -4.77
C ILE A 325 -0.65 -5.83 -4.63
N TYR A 326 0.12 -5.36 -5.59
CA TYR A 326 0.65 -4.01 -5.65
C TYR A 326 0.33 -3.39 -7.01
N LEU A 327 0.14 -2.08 -7.05
CA LEU A 327 0.29 -1.34 -8.30
C LEU A 327 1.74 -1.49 -8.80
N ILE A 328 1.91 -1.59 -10.12
CA ILE A 328 3.22 -1.74 -10.75
C ILE A 328 4.10 -0.52 -10.49
N HIS A 329 3.51 0.66 -10.53
CA HIS A 329 4.23 1.92 -10.40
C HIS A 329 3.29 3.05 -10.00
N GLU A 330 3.83 4.14 -9.46
CA GLU A 330 3.08 5.34 -9.07
C GLU A 330 2.31 5.97 -10.26
N THR A 331 2.81 5.80 -11.48
CA THR A 331 2.09 6.21 -12.70
C THR A 331 0.75 5.50 -12.88
N ALA A 332 0.62 4.25 -12.43
CA ALA A 332 -0.66 3.54 -12.47
C ALA A 332 -1.63 4.12 -11.43
N ARG A 333 -1.13 4.51 -10.25
CA ARG A 333 -1.94 5.17 -9.21
C ARG A 333 -2.49 6.50 -9.72
N ARG A 334 -1.61 7.36 -10.27
CA ARG A 334 -1.99 8.66 -10.83
C ARG A 334 -2.97 8.52 -11.97
N PHE A 335 -2.70 7.62 -12.93
CA PHE A 335 -3.62 7.32 -14.02
C PHE A 335 -5.04 6.98 -13.53
N LEU A 336 -5.15 6.18 -12.46
CA LEU A 336 -6.45 5.85 -11.89
C LEU A 336 -7.09 7.07 -11.22
N LEU A 337 -6.36 7.83 -10.42
CA LEU A 337 -6.91 9.00 -9.73
C LEU A 337 -7.30 10.15 -10.68
N ASP A 338 -6.62 10.26 -11.82
CA ASP A 338 -6.90 11.20 -12.90
C ASP A 338 -7.86 10.60 -13.95
N TRP A 339 -8.50 9.47 -13.64
CA TRP A 339 -9.39 8.77 -14.58
C TRP A 339 -10.66 9.57 -14.86
N GLU A 340 -10.94 9.72 -16.15
CA GLU A 340 -12.21 10.23 -16.65
C GLU A 340 -12.91 9.16 -17.51
N PRO A 341 -14.25 9.04 -17.43
CA PRO A 341 -15.01 8.13 -18.26
C PRO A 341 -14.75 8.38 -19.74
N THR A 342 -14.63 7.30 -20.52
CA THR A 342 -14.46 7.38 -21.97
C THR A 342 -15.68 6.75 -22.67
N PRO A 343 -15.94 7.07 -23.94
CA PRO A 343 -17.07 6.47 -24.68
C PRO A 343 -17.03 4.94 -24.70
N ASN A 344 -15.83 4.35 -24.69
CA ASN A 344 -15.63 2.90 -24.76
C ASN A 344 -15.63 2.22 -23.38
N ILE A 345 -15.42 2.99 -22.30
CA ILE A 345 -15.40 2.48 -20.93
C ILE A 345 -16.30 3.39 -20.10
N ASN A 346 -17.54 2.96 -19.88
CA ASN A 346 -18.49 3.62 -18.98
C ASN A 346 -18.14 3.34 -17.50
N TRP A 347 -16.93 3.71 -17.12
CA TRP A 347 -16.43 3.66 -15.77
C TRP A 347 -16.40 5.08 -15.24
N GLU A 348 -17.26 5.36 -14.27
CA GLU A 348 -17.30 6.65 -13.57
C GLU A 348 -15.92 7.05 -13.00
N PRO A 349 -15.67 8.35 -12.72
CA PRO A 349 -14.42 8.81 -12.14
C PRO A 349 -14.00 8.00 -10.90
N VAL A 350 -12.73 7.60 -10.86
CA VAL A 350 -12.15 6.86 -9.74
C VAL A 350 -11.71 7.86 -8.69
N THR A 351 -12.50 7.97 -7.62
CA THR A 351 -12.17 8.83 -6.48
C THR A 351 -11.84 7.98 -5.26
N MET A 352 -10.98 8.50 -4.38
CA MET A 352 -10.67 7.85 -3.11
C MET A 352 -11.93 7.60 -2.28
N THR A 353 -12.86 8.58 -2.24
CA THR A 353 -14.15 8.45 -1.56
C THR A 353 -14.94 7.22 -2.03
N ARG A 354 -15.01 6.98 -3.35
CA ARG A 354 -15.69 5.80 -3.89
C ARG A 354 -14.92 4.51 -3.63
N ALA A 355 -13.59 4.55 -3.74
CA ALA A 355 -12.72 3.41 -3.42
C ALA A 355 -12.90 2.95 -1.96
N HIS A 356 -12.88 3.89 -1.01
CA HIS A 356 -13.17 3.62 0.40
C HIS A 356 -14.60 3.09 0.58
N GLY A 357 -15.58 3.59 -0.18
CA GLY A 357 -16.96 3.10 -0.14
C GLY A 357 -17.11 1.64 -0.56
N ILE A 358 -16.35 1.17 -1.55
CA ILE A 358 -16.35 -0.25 -1.95
C ILE A 358 -15.79 -1.11 -0.80
N LEU A 359 -14.64 -0.75 -0.22
CA LEU A 359 -14.08 -1.49 0.91
C LEU A 359 -14.98 -1.43 2.15
N ALA A 360 -15.63 -0.30 2.43
CA ALA A 360 -16.59 -0.17 3.53
C ALA A 360 -17.75 -1.15 3.35
N LYS A 361 -18.36 -1.17 2.17
CA LYS A 361 -19.46 -2.09 1.84
C LYS A 361 -19.02 -3.54 1.97
N SER A 362 -17.90 -3.93 1.36
CA SER A 362 -17.36 -5.29 1.44
C SER A 362 -17.06 -5.70 2.88
N SER A 363 -16.51 -4.77 3.68
CA SER A 363 -16.24 -4.99 5.10
C SER A 363 -17.52 -5.25 5.88
N ILE A 364 -18.49 -4.35 5.77
CA ILE A 364 -19.72 -4.38 6.56
C ILE A 364 -20.52 -5.65 6.25
N LEU A 365 -20.67 -5.99 4.97
CA LEU A 365 -21.33 -7.23 4.55
C LEU A 365 -20.61 -8.47 5.10
N TYR A 366 -19.27 -8.52 5.01
CA TYR A 366 -18.50 -9.63 5.54
C TYR A 366 -18.67 -9.81 7.06
N LEU A 367 -18.71 -8.71 7.81
CA LEU A 367 -18.89 -8.72 9.26
C LEU A 367 -20.27 -9.23 9.68
N GLN A 368 -21.29 -9.09 8.83
CA GLN A 368 -22.63 -9.60 9.08
C GLN A 368 -22.76 -11.12 8.92
N LEU A 369 -21.86 -11.74 8.13
CA LEU A 369 -21.91 -13.17 7.89
C LEU A 369 -21.79 -13.98 9.20
N PRO A 370 -22.58 -15.05 9.36
CA PRO A 370 -22.44 -15.98 10.46
C PRO A 370 -21.07 -16.67 10.38
N VAL A 371 -20.47 -16.87 11.54
CA VAL A 371 -19.25 -17.65 11.70
C VAL A 371 -19.67 -19.02 12.20
N GLY A 372 -19.27 -20.10 11.51
CA GLY A 372 -19.45 -21.45 12.05
C GLY A 372 -18.56 -21.67 13.28
N ASP A 373 -18.83 -22.73 14.04
CA ASP A 373 -18.09 -23.04 15.28
C ASP A 373 -16.59 -23.30 15.07
N ASN A 374 -16.16 -23.54 13.83
CA ASN A 374 -14.74 -23.62 13.45
C ASN A 374 -14.15 -22.22 13.18
N PHE A 375 -13.67 -21.61 14.27
CA PHE A 375 -13.04 -20.28 14.38
C PHE A 375 -11.67 -20.11 13.66
N LEU A 376 -11.37 -20.90 12.62
CA LEU A 376 -10.00 -21.09 12.12
C LEU A 376 -9.39 -19.92 11.32
N PHE A 377 -10.18 -18.94 10.86
CA PHE A 377 -9.65 -17.83 10.05
C PHE A 377 -9.87 -16.47 10.69
N ASP A 378 -8.78 -15.69 10.78
CA ASP A 378 -8.87 -14.25 11.01
C ASP A 378 -9.66 -13.59 9.87
N PRO A 379 -10.44 -12.54 10.16
CA PRO A 379 -11.08 -11.75 9.12
C PRO A 379 -10.07 -11.22 8.11
N PRO A 380 -10.52 -10.96 6.88
CA PRO A 380 -9.80 -10.08 5.96
C PRO A 380 -9.39 -8.80 6.66
N TYR A 381 -8.18 -8.32 6.36
CA TYR A 381 -7.67 -7.10 6.98
C TYR A 381 -8.61 -5.91 6.82
N PHE A 382 -9.20 -5.75 5.64
CA PHE A 382 -10.05 -4.60 5.36
C PHE A 382 -11.25 -4.52 6.32
N SER A 383 -11.77 -5.67 6.78
CA SER A 383 -12.92 -5.66 7.68
C SER A 383 -12.58 -5.20 9.11
N LYS A 384 -11.29 -5.12 9.47
CA LYS A 384 -10.85 -4.55 10.76
C LYS A 384 -10.98 -3.03 10.81
N TYR A 385 -10.92 -2.38 9.64
CA TYR A 385 -10.93 -0.92 9.49
C TYR A 385 -12.23 -0.42 8.83
N TRP A 386 -13.30 -1.21 8.94
CA TRP A 386 -14.57 -0.95 8.25
C TRP A 386 -15.17 0.42 8.57
N MET A 387 -15.01 0.91 9.80
CA MET A 387 -15.49 2.23 10.22
C MET A 387 -14.72 3.35 9.52
N ASP A 388 -13.40 3.21 9.43
CA ASP A 388 -12.57 4.22 8.79
C ASP A 388 -12.82 4.26 7.27
N TYR A 389 -13.00 3.09 6.64
CA TYR A 389 -13.45 3.02 5.25
C TYR A 389 -14.82 3.68 5.06
N ASP A 390 -15.79 3.44 5.96
CA ASP A 390 -17.11 4.07 5.89
C ASP A 390 -17.01 5.60 6.03
N LEU A 391 -16.15 6.08 6.93
CA LEU A 391 -15.92 7.50 7.14
C LEU A 391 -15.23 8.17 5.94
N GLU A 392 -14.10 7.64 5.48
CA GLU A 392 -13.37 8.20 4.32
C GLU A 392 -14.23 8.15 3.05
N SER A 393 -15.18 7.22 2.96
CA SER A 393 -16.18 7.21 1.88
C SER A 393 -17.22 8.33 1.94
N ARG A 394 -17.18 9.18 2.97
CA ARG A 394 -18.01 10.37 3.14
C ARG A 394 -17.20 11.66 3.06
N LYS A 395 -15.89 11.58 2.79
CA LYS A 395 -15.01 12.75 2.76
C LYS A 395 -15.40 13.72 1.66
N VAL A 396 -15.48 14.99 2.02
CA VAL A 396 -15.85 16.13 1.14
C VAL A 396 -14.62 16.98 0.83
N THR A 397 -13.71 17.15 1.79
CA THR A 397 -12.49 17.95 1.62
C THR A 397 -11.34 17.37 2.43
N ASP A 398 -10.13 17.50 1.89
CA ASP A 398 -8.86 17.19 2.55
C ASP A 398 -8.24 18.42 3.24
N ASP A 399 -8.89 19.59 3.16
CA ASP A 399 -8.40 20.82 3.74
C ASP A 399 -8.10 20.66 5.24
N PRO A 400 -6.86 20.88 5.70
CA PRO A 400 -6.49 20.77 7.10
C PRO A 400 -7.28 21.74 7.99
N ASP A 401 -7.59 22.93 7.48
CA ASP A 401 -8.20 24.03 8.24
C ASP A 401 -9.73 23.90 8.38
N THR A 402 -10.35 23.03 7.59
CA THR A 402 -11.77 22.72 7.71
C THR A 402 -12.06 22.01 9.03
N ALA A 403 -13.13 22.41 9.74
CA ALA A 403 -13.57 21.72 10.93
C ALA A 403 -13.90 20.25 10.63
N TRP A 404 -13.53 19.33 11.51
CA TRP A 404 -13.65 17.88 11.28
C TRP A 404 -15.03 17.44 10.78
N ASP A 405 -16.10 17.95 11.39
CA ASP A 405 -17.48 17.63 11.05
C ASP A 405 -17.92 18.14 9.68
N ALA A 406 -17.24 19.17 9.17
CA ALA A 406 -17.41 19.69 7.81
C ALA A 406 -16.54 18.94 6.78
N LYS A 407 -15.53 18.16 7.22
CA LYS A 407 -14.73 17.31 6.32
C LYS A 407 -15.53 16.13 5.76
N TYR A 408 -16.61 15.72 6.42
CA TYR A 408 -17.38 14.53 6.07
C TYR A 408 -18.89 14.79 5.94
N GLN A 409 -19.50 14.22 4.90
CA GLN A 409 -20.94 14.31 4.66
C GLN A 409 -21.71 13.28 5.49
N LEU A 410 -21.83 13.54 6.79
CA LEU A 410 -22.49 12.66 7.76
C LEU A 410 -24.02 12.82 7.81
N SER A 411 -24.55 13.93 7.27
CA SER A 411 -25.99 14.24 7.34
C SER A 411 -26.84 13.39 6.39
N ILE A 412 -26.24 12.83 5.36
CA ILE A 412 -26.94 12.05 4.33
C ILE A 412 -26.94 10.57 4.72
N TRP A 413 -28.15 10.03 4.86
CA TRP A 413 -28.36 8.61 5.07
C TRP A 413 -28.11 7.81 3.79
N ARG A 414 -27.36 6.72 3.90
CA ARG A 414 -27.08 5.76 2.83
C ARG A 414 -27.70 4.41 3.15
N PRO A 415 -28.05 3.59 2.14
CA PRO A 415 -28.51 2.21 2.38
C PRO A 415 -27.54 1.38 3.24
N LEU A 416 -26.24 1.65 3.15
CA LEU A 416 -25.21 1.00 3.96
C LEU A 416 -25.35 1.30 5.46
N ASP A 417 -25.95 2.43 5.85
CA ASP A 417 -26.08 2.84 7.26
C ASP A 417 -27.01 1.94 8.05
N GLU A 418 -28.00 1.32 7.40
CA GLU A 418 -28.86 0.31 8.03
C GLU A 418 -28.04 -0.90 8.49
N GLN A 419 -27.05 -1.29 7.68
CA GLN A 419 -26.15 -2.39 7.97
C GLN A 419 -25.13 -2.02 9.05
N VAL A 420 -24.63 -0.78 9.04
CA VAL A 420 -23.79 -0.22 10.11
C VAL A 420 -24.53 -0.26 11.44
N MET A 421 -25.78 0.21 11.47
CA MET A 421 -26.61 0.18 12.68
C MET A 421 -26.84 -1.25 13.18
N ALA A 422 -27.07 -2.20 12.27
CA ALA A 422 -27.20 -3.60 12.62
C ALA A 422 -25.92 -4.17 13.26
N LEU A 423 -24.74 -3.88 12.70
CA LEU A 423 -23.45 -4.32 13.27
C LEU A 423 -23.17 -3.75 14.65
N CYS A 424 -23.68 -2.55 14.91
CA CYS A 424 -23.48 -1.85 16.16
C CYS A 424 -24.55 -2.19 17.21
N ASP A 425 -25.66 -2.85 16.83
CA ASP A 425 -26.72 -3.19 17.79
C ASP A 425 -26.26 -4.29 18.77
N PRO A 426 -26.27 -4.02 20.09
CA PRO A 426 -25.89 -5.01 21.10
C PRO A 426 -26.69 -6.32 21.05
N LYS A 427 -27.88 -6.29 20.47
CA LYS A 427 -28.74 -7.47 20.30
C LYS A 427 -28.44 -8.24 19.02
N ASN A 428 -27.69 -7.64 18.09
CA ASN A 428 -27.31 -8.31 16.85
C ASN A 428 -26.24 -9.36 17.13
N ASN A 429 -26.48 -10.58 16.63
CA ASN A 429 -25.54 -11.69 16.78
C ASN A 429 -24.14 -11.37 16.21
N ALA A 430 -24.05 -10.57 15.14
CA ALA A 430 -22.78 -10.10 14.61
C ALA A 430 -22.03 -9.24 15.64
N CYS A 431 -22.70 -8.24 16.22
CA CYS A 431 -22.12 -7.37 17.25
C CYS A 431 -21.57 -8.19 18.45
N ILE A 432 -22.39 -9.12 18.96
CA ILE A 432 -22.03 -9.99 20.09
C ILE A 432 -20.78 -10.82 19.75
N ARG A 433 -20.73 -11.42 18.56
CA ARG A 433 -19.59 -12.23 18.09
C ARG A 433 -18.31 -11.41 17.98
N TRP A 434 -18.35 -10.26 17.32
CA TRP A 434 -17.18 -9.41 17.15
C TRP A 434 -16.69 -8.85 18.50
N LYS A 435 -17.61 -8.47 19.39
CA LYS A 435 -17.27 -8.07 20.76
C LYS A 435 -16.57 -9.19 21.54
N SER A 436 -17.01 -10.44 21.40
CA SER A 436 -16.39 -11.58 22.08
C SER A 436 -14.96 -11.88 21.58
N ARG A 437 -14.73 -11.82 20.26
CA ARG A 437 -13.41 -12.11 19.65
C ARG A 437 -12.40 -10.97 19.83
N TYR A 438 -12.82 -9.72 19.60
CA TYR A 438 -11.91 -8.56 19.63
C TYR A 438 -11.96 -7.81 20.94
N GLY A 439 -12.94 -8.06 21.81
CA GLY A 439 -13.02 -7.48 23.15
C GLY A 439 -11.73 -7.64 23.97
N ARG A 440 -10.94 -8.69 23.73
CA ARG A 440 -9.63 -8.91 24.39
C ARG A 440 -8.45 -8.22 23.69
N PHE A 441 -8.55 -7.93 22.39
CA PHE A 441 -7.55 -7.13 21.65
C PHE A 441 -7.79 -5.62 21.81
N ILE A 442 -9.00 -5.25 22.26
CA ILE A 442 -9.46 -3.89 22.48
C ILE A 442 -8.75 -3.21 23.67
N ASP A 443 -8.22 -3.98 24.63
CA ASP A 443 -7.44 -3.48 25.78
C ASP A 443 -6.01 -3.02 25.42
N ALA A 444 -5.52 -3.31 24.20
CA ALA A 444 -4.17 -2.93 23.79
C ALA A 444 -4.15 -1.57 23.06
N ALA A 445 -4.19 -0.50 23.86
CA ALA A 445 -3.67 0.84 23.57
C ALA A 445 -4.35 1.77 22.52
N THR A 446 -5.41 1.37 21.80
CA THR A 446 -6.14 2.29 20.88
C THR A 446 -7.67 2.27 20.98
N THR A 447 -8.28 1.50 21.90
CA THR A 447 -9.65 1.03 21.70
C THR A 447 -10.63 1.14 22.87
N ASP A 448 -10.28 1.82 23.96
CA ASP A 448 -11.14 1.92 25.16
C ASP A 448 -12.38 2.82 25.03
N CYS A 449 -12.73 3.35 23.85
CA CYS A 449 -13.91 4.22 23.70
C CYS A 449 -14.94 3.76 22.63
N TRP A 450 -14.56 2.99 21.61
CA TRP A 450 -15.36 2.95 20.37
C TRP A 450 -16.62 2.09 20.45
N ILE A 451 -16.52 0.84 20.90
CA ILE A 451 -17.68 -0.06 20.97
C ILE A 451 -18.60 0.33 22.13
N SER A 452 -18.06 0.76 23.27
CA SER A 452 -18.85 1.14 24.45
C SER A 452 -19.67 2.42 24.23
N VAL A 453 -19.12 3.41 23.51
CA VAL A 453 -19.82 4.65 23.13
C VAL A 453 -20.93 4.34 22.11
N ILE A 454 -20.63 3.58 21.05
CA ILE A 454 -21.60 3.17 20.04
C ILE A 454 -22.75 2.32 20.63
N MET A 455 -22.44 1.39 21.55
CA MET A 455 -23.43 0.56 22.24
C MET A 455 -24.28 1.35 23.25
N GLY A 456 -23.70 2.37 23.90
CA GLY A 456 -24.44 3.31 24.74
C GLY A 456 -25.42 4.16 23.93
N ILE A 457 -25.01 4.55 22.73
CA ILE A 457 -25.77 5.37 21.79
C ILE A 457 -26.95 4.60 21.19
N ILE A 458 -26.75 3.36 20.77
CA ILE A 458 -27.84 2.53 20.23
C ILE A 458 -28.87 2.19 21.30
N ARG A 459 -28.46 2.05 22.57
CA ARG A 459 -29.40 1.96 23.71
C ARG A 459 -30.25 3.22 23.89
N VAL A 460 -29.71 4.40 23.60
CA VAL A 460 -30.45 5.69 23.69
C VAL A 460 -31.36 5.87 22.47
N CYS A 461 -30.89 5.56 21.26
CA CYS A 461 -31.70 5.67 20.03
C CYS A 461 -32.84 4.64 19.97
N ASN A 462 -32.64 3.39 20.41
CA ASN A 462 -33.71 2.39 20.47
C ASN A 462 -34.81 2.73 21.49
N ARG A 463 -34.56 3.65 22.43
CA ARG A 463 -35.59 4.18 23.34
C ARG A 463 -36.36 5.35 22.74
N ALA A 464 -35.78 6.08 21.78
CA ALA A 464 -36.42 7.17 21.08
C ALA A 464 -37.03 6.65 19.76
N LYS A 465 -38.28 6.16 19.80
CA LYS A 465 -39.08 5.85 18.60
C LYS A 465 -39.47 7.14 17.83
N SER A 466 -38.51 7.95 17.39
CA SER A 466 -38.74 9.17 16.62
C SER A 466 -38.32 8.97 15.16
N PRO A 467 -39.14 9.38 14.17
CA PRO A 467 -38.76 9.38 12.76
C PRO A 467 -37.70 10.45 12.42
N ASP A 468 -37.39 11.37 13.34
CA ASP A 468 -36.35 12.37 13.14
C ASP A 468 -34.94 11.78 13.39
N ARG A 469 -34.15 11.69 12.31
CA ARG A 469 -32.75 11.18 12.32
C ARG A 469 -31.71 12.26 12.66
N SER A 470 -32.12 13.51 12.91
CA SER A 470 -31.24 14.61 13.35
C SER A 470 -30.42 14.32 14.62
N PRO A 471 -30.89 13.51 15.61
CA PRO A 471 -30.09 13.15 16.77
C PRO A 471 -28.99 12.13 16.44
N LEU A 472 -29.24 11.20 15.51
CA LEU A 472 -28.26 10.22 15.05
C LEU A 472 -27.12 10.90 14.27
N ASN A 473 -27.46 11.86 13.40
CA ASN A 473 -26.47 12.66 12.67
C ASN A 473 -25.61 13.51 13.60
N ARG A 474 -26.20 14.14 14.64
CA ARG A 474 -25.46 14.89 15.68
C ARG A 474 -24.53 14.00 16.51
N LEU A 475 -24.78 12.70 16.54
CA LEU A 475 -24.11 11.75 17.42
C LEU A 475 -23.04 10.94 16.69
N LEU A 476 -23.27 10.57 15.43
CA LEU A 476 -22.22 10.19 14.49
C LEU A 476 -21.19 11.32 14.39
N LYS A 477 -21.66 12.56 14.25
CA LYS A 477 -20.81 13.76 14.34
C LYS A 477 -19.95 13.78 15.61
N LYS A 478 -20.52 13.50 16.79
CA LYS A 478 -19.75 13.40 18.05
C LYS A 478 -18.80 12.20 18.13
N ILE A 479 -19.14 11.04 17.58
CA ILE A 479 -18.25 9.87 17.53
C ILE A 479 -17.06 10.19 16.63
N TYR A 480 -17.34 10.74 15.46
CA TYR A 480 -16.33 11.16 14.51
C TYR A 480 -15.50 12.31 15.08
N GLU A 481 -16.09 13.31 15.75
CA GLU A 481 -15.36 14.35 16.49
C GLU A 481 -14.50 13.74 17.60
N HIS A 482 -14.97 12.72 18.31
CA HIS A 482 -14.15 11.99 19.28
C HIS A 482 -13.04 11.19 18.60
N GLN A 483 -13.25 10.59 17.42
CA GLN A 483 -12.21 9.97 16.60
C GLN A 483 -11.19 11.00 16.17
N ALA A 484 -11.64 12.16 15.70
CA ALA A 484 -10.83 13.31 15.34
C ALA A 484 -10.08 13.89 16.52
N VAL A 485 -10.66 13.93 17.71
CA VAL A 485 -10.03 14.41 18.94
C VAL A 485 -9.12 13.34 19.53
N ALA A 486 -9.38 12.05 19.32
CA ALA A 486 -8.48 10.97 19.68
C ALA A 486 -7.28 10.93 18.72
N LEU A 487 -7.51 11.07 17.41
CA LEU A 487 -6.50 11.31 16.37
C LEU A 487 -5.76 12.63 16.64
N ALA A 488 -6.44 13.72 16.97
CA ALA A 488 -5.81 15.01 17.25
C ALA A 488 -5.11 15.01 18.60
N LYS A 489 -5.54 14.25 19.61
CA LYS A 489 -4.77 13.99 20.84
C LYS A 489 -3.61 13.03 20.58
N LEU A 490 -3.70 12.15 19.59
CA LEU A 490 -2.57 11.42 19.02
C LEU A 490 -1.68 12.33 18.14
N CYS A 491 -2.15 13.50 17.67
CA CYS A 491 -1.33 14.47 16.94
C CYS A 491 -0.80 15.62 17.83
N THR A 492 -1.41 15.88 18.99
CA THR A 492 -1.02 16.97 19.94
C THR A 492 -0.38 16.46 21.22
N LYS A 493 -0.36 15.13 21.43
CA LYS A 493 0.46 14.46 22.45
C LYS A 493 1.65 13.71 21.83
N TYR A 494 1.85 13.94 20.52
CA TYR A 494 3.07 13.69 19.75
C TYR A 494 3.59 15.07 19.33
#